data_AF-A0A957QQJ2-F1
#
_entry.id   AF-A0A957QQJ2-F1
#
_cell.length_a   1.000
_cell.length_b   1.000
_cell.length_c   1.000
_cell.angle_alpha   90.00
_cell.angle_beta   90.00
_cell.angle_gamma   90.00
#
_symmetry.space_group_name_H-M   'P 1'
#
loop_
_entity.id
_entity.type
_entity.pdbx_description
1 polymer ?
#
loop_
_entity_poly.entity_id
_entity_poly.type
_entity_poly.pdbx_seq_one_letter_code
_entity_poly.pdbx_strand_id
1 'polypeptide(L)' 'EQRVATILCDVEGYDYNAIADMMQVSLGTVKSRMSRARSKLRDCLQSFGELLPLAYR' A
#
# COMPACT_ATOMS: atom_id res chain seq x y z
N GLU A 1 -0.88 -11.21 -2.43
CA GLU A 1 -2.17 -10.52 -2.20
C GLU A 1 -2.03 -9.10 -1.64
N GLN A 2 -1.30 -8.87 -0.54
CA GLN A 2 -1.08 -7.52 0.02
C GLN A 2 -0.56 -6.53 -1.05
N ARG A 3 0.48 -6.93 -1.79
CA ARG A 3 1.07 -6.13 -2.87
C ARG A 3 0.07 -5.71 -3.95
N VAL A 4 -0.86 -6.59 -4.34
CA VAL A 4 -1.86 -6.28 -5.37
C VAL A 4 -2.83 -5.22 -4.89
N ALA A 5 -3.37 -5.37 -3.66
CA ALA A 5 -4.25 -4.36 -3.06
C ALA A 5 -3.55 -2.99 -2.92
N THR A 6 -2.26 -2.99 -2.57
CA THR A 6 -1.46 -1.77 -2.44
C THR A 6 -1.20 -1.09 -3.78
N ILE A 7 -0.88 -1.83 -4.83
CA ILE A 7 -0.71 -1.25 -6.18
C ILE A 7 -2.02 -0.62 -6.65
N LEU A 8 -3.13 -1.35 -6.57
CA LEU A 8 -4.43 -0.85 -7.00
C LEU A 8 -4.86 0.42 -6.24
N CYS A 9 -4.55 0.53 -4.95
CA CYS A 9 -4.90 1.70 -4.15
C CYS A 9 -3.89 2.85 -4.28
N ASP A 10 -2.63 2.60 -3.94
CA ASP A 10 -1.62 3.65 -3.74
C ASP A 10 -0.96 4.09 -5.06
N VAL A 11 -1.02 3.26 -6.11
CA VAL A 11 -0.44 3.56 -7.44
C VAL A 11 -1.54 3.88 -8.46
N GLU A 12 -2.53 3.00 -8.59
CA GLU A 12 -3.61 3.15 -9.58
C GLU A 12 -4.77 4.04 -9.09
N GLY A 13 -4.85 4.32 -7.78
CA GLY A 13 -5.83 5.24 -7.22
C GLY A 13 -7.26 4.68 -7.07
N TYR A 14 -7.47 3.36 -7.17
CA TYR A 14 -8.77 2.75 -6.94
C TYR A 14 -9.20 2.86 -5.47
N ASP A 15 -10.51 3.02 -5.25
CA ASP A 15 -11.09 2.97 -3.91
C ASP A 15 -11.18 1.53 -3.37
N TYR A 16 -11.37 1.40 -2.05
CA TYR A 16 -11.36 0.09 -1.40
C TYR A 16 -12.53 -0.82 -1.78
N ASN A 17 -13.69 -0.29 -2.19
CA ASN A 17 -14.83 -1.10 -2.61
C ASN A 17 -14.55 -1.68 -4.00
N ALA A 18 -14.08 -0.86 -4.94
CA ALA A 18 -13.66 -1.31 -6.27
C ALA A 18 -12.58 -2.41 -6.17
N ILE A 19 -11.61 -2.25 -5.28
CA ILE A 19 -10.58 -3.26 -5.04
C ILE A 19 -11.16 -4.55 -4.44
N ALA A 20 -12.12 -4.44 -3.51
CA ALA A 20 -12.79 -5.60 -2.92
C ALA A 20 -13.51 -6.42 -3.98
N ASP A 21 -14.21 -5.75 -4.90
CA ASP A 21 -14.92 -6.38 -6.02
C ASP A 21 -13.94 -6.99 -7.05
N MET A 22 -12.90 -6.26 -7.46
CA MET A 22 -11.88 -6.75 -8.40
C MET A 22 -11.13 -7.97 -7.86
N MET A 23 -10.84 -7.98 -6.56
CA MET A 23 -10.09 -9.05 -5.91
C MET A 23 -10.99 -10.17 -5.36
N GLN A 24 -12.32 -10.04 -5.46
CA GLN A 24 -13.30 -10.98 -4.93
C GLN A 24 -13.07 -11.31 -3.44
N VAL A 25 -12.87 -10.27 -2.62
CA VAL A 25 -12.67 -10.38 -1.17
C VAL A 25 -13.49 -9.34 -0.42
N SER A 26 -13.67 -9.52 0.89
CA SER A 26 -14.37 -8.51 1.70
C SER A 26 -13.61 -7.17 1.77
N LEU A 27 -14.35 -6.08 1.94
CA LEU A 27 -13.78 -4.76 2.23
C LEU A 27 -12.87 -4.78 3.47
N GLY A 28 -13.20 -5.57 4.49
CA GLY A 28 -12.35 -5.77 5.68
C GLY A 28 -11.01 -6.43 5.35
N THR A 29 -11.01 -7.37 4.39
CA THR A 29 -9.79 -7.99 3.87
C THR A 29 -8.91 -6.97 3.15
N VAL A 30 -9.48 -6.10 2.31
CA VAL A 30 -8.74 -5.01 1.65
C VAL A 30 -8.10 -4.08 2.69
N LYS A 31 -8.89 -3.59 3.66
CA LYS A 31 -8.40 -2.71 4.73
C LYS A 31 -7.26 -3.34 5.54
N SER A 32 -7.41 -4.61 5.94
CA SER A 32 -6.37 -5.31 6.71
C SER A 32 -5.12 -5.63 5.89
N ARG A 33 -5.25 -5.87 4.57
CA ARG A 33 -4.11 -6.03 3.65
C ARG A 33 -3.35 -4.70 3.51
N MET A 34 -4.07 -3.59 3.32
CA MET A 34 -3.48 -2.25 3.23
C MET A 34 -2.75 -1.83 4.50
N SER A 35 -3.37 -2.03 5.67
CA SER A 35 -2.74 -1.73 6.96
C SER A 35 -1.40 -2.47 7.12
N ARG A 36 -1.41 -3.80 6.90
CA ARG A 36 -0.18 -4.61 6.98
C ARG A 36 0.87 -4.23 5.94
N ALA A 37 0.46 -3.91 4.72
CA ALA A 37 1.38 -3.51 3.66
C ALA A 37 2.06 -2.16 3.98
N ARG A 38 1.28 -1.16 4.40
CA ARG A 38 1.81 0.16 4.77
C ARG A 38 2.68 0.12 6.03
N SER A 39 2.37 -0.73 7.01
CA SER A 39 3.27 -0.94 8.15
C SER A 39 4.60 -1.53 7.72
N LYS A 40 4.61 -2.60 6.91
CA LYS A 40 5.85 -3.17 6.37
C LYS A 40 6.66 -2.16 5.56
N LEU A 41 5.99 -1.35 4.75
CA LEU A 41 6.66 -0.30 3.97
C LEU A 41 7.26 0.77 4.89
N ARG A 42 6.53 1.19 5.92
CA ARG A 42 7.03 2.15 6.92
C ARG A 42 8.27 1.60 7.63
N ASP A 43 8.21 0.36 8.12
CA ASP A 43 9.33 -0.27 8.83
C ASP A 43 10.57 -0.36 7.91
N CYS A 44 10.35 -0.68 6.62
CA CYS A 44 11.41 -0.66 5.62
C CYS A 44 11.98 0.76 5.44
N LEU A 45 11.13 1.76 5.24
CA LEU A 45 11.55 3.15 5.01
C LEU A 45 12.24 3.78 6.23
N GLN A 46 11.88 3.37 7.45
CA GLN A 46 12.54 3.82 8.67
C GLN A 46 14.02 3.40 8.77
N SER A 47 14.43 2.36 8.03
CA SER A 47 15.84 1.98 7.93
C SER A 47 16.67 2.92 7.04
N PHE A 48 16.02 3.84 6.32
CA PHE A 48 16.67 4.84 5.48
C PHE A 48 16.70 6.19 6.23
N GLY A 49 17.89 6.79 6.35
CA GLY A 49 18.05 8.07 7.04
C GLY A 49 17.55 9.28 6.25
N GLU A 50 17.60 9.20 4.92
CA GLU A 50 17.11 10.23 4.00
C GLU A 50 16.44 9.53 2.82
N LEU A 51 15.24 9.99 2.44
CA LEU A 51 14.48 9.44 1.32
C LEU A 51 14.64 10.26 0.03
N LEU A 52 15.10 11.50 0.15
CA LEU A 52 15.36 12.36 -0.99
C LEU A 52 16.77 12.08 -1.58
N PRO A 53 16.88 11.92 -2.90
CA PRO A 53 18.18 11.93 -3.57
C PRO A 53 18.91 13.24 -3.30
N LEU A 54 20.25 13.23 -3.34
CA LEU A 54 21.09 14.42 -3.10
C LEU A 54 20.69 15.64 -3.94
N ALA A 55 20.17 15.43 -5.15
CA ALA A 55 19.72 16.50 -6.04
C ALA A 55 18.44 17.23 -5.56
N TYR A 56 17.70 16.64 -4.61
CA TYR A 56 16.42 17.13 -4.09
C TYR A 56 16.45 17.40 -2.59
N ARG A 57 17.62 17.31 -1.97
CA ARG A 57 17.82 17.75 -0.59
C ARG A 57 17.97 19.28 -0.57
#